data_AF-A0A2L0ENB9-F1
#
_entry.id   AF-A0A2L0ENB9-F1
#
_cell.length_a   1.000
_cell.length_b   1.000
_cell.length_c   1.000
_cell.angle_alpha   90.00
_cell.angle_beta   90.00
_cell.angle_gamma   90.00
#
_symmetry.space_group_name_H-M   'P 1'
#
loop_
_entity.id
_entity.type
_entity.pdbx_description
1 polymer ?
#
loop_
_entity_poly.entity_id
_entity_poly.type
_entity_poly.pdbx_seq_one_letter_code
_entity_poly.pdbx_strand_id
1 'polypeptide(L)'
;MPNPAQRQLPARVHLPSGTVVRLSDAAARAQAAAVLGAAEDRDGAGRALPGRCARDVQILAGPSVLADARGAPLDPLGLPLPDAHVLRALLAFAGVVPEEPGAYSCENCGAPFEVAPSSLLEIGPFTDGELDDPELDRPFDFNVPHPIPALRVGRAVCRRARLAERTVEEAMPLLRLPGDGVLRITPSVVVAMGIAALGNERRAPVIADALATAPDEAWAAIVDLYHEARYPKRLFAVHRCQACGARNDLDVPLERELERADLRAPGEDAGDRAAPGAAASGAAAFPDLDAFEARVRAAAERIYKDRGVRNIDLFIDAGVPACDDGGEPLLGCYTPGTPADELGIARPPEIRIFYRTFRAEAREDPGFDVDAEIVETIDHEVIHHLHHLAGSDPVDDEEHAQIEREQLRRVGQAEAARRARRGALSDLAGFLRVTWPAWLIAAIGTALAWCEGGR
;
A
#
# COMPACT_ATOMS: atom_id res chain seq x y z
N MET A 1 12.87 21.93 -7.55
CA MET A 1 11.58 21.27 -7.29
C MET A 1 10.75 22.20 -6.41
N PRO A 2 9.44 22.38 -6.64
CA PRO A 2 8.61 23.17 -5.74
C PRO A 2 8.75 22.58 -4.33
N ASN A 3 9.02 23.44 -3.34
CA ASN A 3 9.06 23.05 -1.94
C ASN A 3 7.72 22.36 -1.63
N PRO A 4 7.67 21.07 -1.23
CA PRO A 4 6.41 20.42 -0.92
C PRO A 4 5.71 21.31 0.10
N ALA A 5 4.46 21.68 -0.18
CA ALA A 5 3.68 22.52 0.72
C ALA A 5 3.76 21.89 2.11
N GLN A 6 4.43 22.57 3.04
CA GLN A 6 4.75 22.00 4.36
C GLN A 6 3.43 21.68 5.06
N ARG A 7 3.11 20.39 5.13
CA ARG A 7 1.91 19.92 5.81
C ARG A 7 2.10 20.10 7.30
N GLN A 8 1.04 20.47 8.01
CA GLN A 8 1.07 20.58 9.45
C GLN A 8 0.91 19.20 10.09
N LEU A 9 1.61 18.96 11.19
CA LEU A 9 1.32 17.82 12.05
C LEU A 9 -0.13 17.92 12.59
N PRO A 10 -0.87 16.81 12.62
CA PRO A 10 -2.18 16.78 13.25
C PRO A 10 -2.05 17.04 14.76
N ALA A 11 -2.83 17.99 15.29
CA ALA A 11 -2.73 18.40 16.69
C ALA A 11 -3.19 17.32 17.69
N ARG A 12 -3.97 16.34 17.23
CA ARG A 12 -4.50 15.21 18.01
C ARG A 12 -4.51 13.97 17.13
N VAL A 13 -4.07 12.85 17.70
CA VAL A 13 -3.91 11.57 17.00
C VAL A 13 -4.37 10.43 17.90
N HIS A 14 -5.07 9.46 17.33
CA HIS A 14 -5.42 8.18 17.91
C HIS A 14 -4.39 7.14 17.46
N LEU A 15 -3.84 6.40 18.42
CA LEU A 15 -2.79 5.41 18.18
C LEU A 15 -3.35 3.99 18.24
N PRO A 16 -2.69 3.00 17.60
CA PRO A 16 -3.12 1.60 17.58
C PRO A 16 -3.40 0.99 18.96
N SER A 17 -2.68 1.41 20.01
CA SER A 17 -2.94 0.96 21.39
C SER A 17 -4.25 1.46 22.00
N GLY A 18 -4.99 2.34 21.31
CA GLY A 18 -6.11 3.11 21.83
C GLY A 18 -5.70 4.39 22.57
N THR A 19 -4.40 4.65 22.69
CA THR A 19 -3.89 5.89 23.29
C THR A 19 -4.21 7.09 22.40
N VAL A 20 -4.67 8.19 23.00
CA VAL A 20 -4.87 9.47 22.30
C VAL A 20 -3.78 10.43 22.75
N VAL A 21 -3.05 10.97 21.77
CA VAL A 21 -1.96 11.92 22.00
C VAL A 21 -2.20 13.24 21.31
N ARG A 22 -1.50 14.27 21.78
CA ARG A 22 -1.47 15.61 21.22
C ARG A 22 -0.06 15.90 20.72
N LEU A 23 0.02 16.47 19.53
CA LEU A 23 1.28 16.85 18.89
C LEU A 23 1.33 18.37 18.69
N SER A 24 2.51 18.94 18.88
CA SER A 24 2.77 20.35 18.60
C SER A 24 3.69 20.49 17.38
N ASP A 25 3.15 20.94 16.24
CA ASP A 25 3.92 21.15 15.01
C ASP A 25 5.12 22.08 15.22
N ALA A 26 4.88 23.23 15.86
CA ALA A 26 5.92 24.22 16.13
C ALA A 26 7.02 23.67 17.04
N ALA A 27 6.67 22.93 18.10
CA ALA A 27 7.66 22.34 18.99
C ALA A 27 8.44 21.23 18.29
N ALA A 28 7.77 20.39 17.50
CA ALA A 28 8.40 19.31 16.75
C ALA A 28 9.41 19.84 15.75
N ARG A 29 9.08 20.90 15.00
CA ARG A 29 10.00 21.55 14.05
C ARG A 29 11.18 22.22 14.74
N ALA A 30 10.94 22.91 15.86
CA ALA A 30 12.01 23.53 16.65
C ALA A 30 12.99 22.46 17.18
N GLN A 31 12.45 21.35 17.69
CA GLN A 31 13.26 20.24 18.16
C GLN A 31 13.99 19.53 17.01
N ALA A 32 13.33 19.32 15.85
CA ALA A 32 13.95 18.74 14.67
C ALA A 32 15.12 19.59 14.18
N ALA A 33 14.98 20.92 14.12
CA ALA A 33 16.07 21.81 13.77
C ALA A 33 17.26 21.69 14.74
N ALA A 34 17.00 21.55 16.04
CA ALA A 34 18.06 21.36 17.03
C ALA A 34 18.76 19.99 16.92
N VAL A 35 18.00 18.91 16.72
CA VAL A 35 18.52 17.54 16.61
C VAL A 35 19.27 17.32 15.29
N LEU A 36 18.72 17.80 14.18
CA LEU A 36 19.31 17.67 12.84
C LEU A 36 20.50 18.60 12.65
N GLY A 37 20.41 19.86 13.10
CA GLY A 37 21.54 20.79 13.03
C GLY A 37 22.74 20.32 13.86
N ALA A 38 22.49 19.74 15.04
CA ALA A 38 23.57 19.17 15.86
C ALA A 38 24.20 17.89 15.26
N ALA A 39 23.52 17.23 14.31
CA ALA A 39 24.08 16.10 13.57
C ALA A 39 25.08 16.58 12.50
N GLU A 40 24.72 17.61 11.73
CA GLU A 40 25.57 18.19 10.68
C GLU A 40 26.90 18.72 11.26
N ASP A 41 26.87 19.37 12.43
CA ASP A 41 28.07 19.85 13.12
C ASP A 41 29.00 18.72 13.60
N ARG A 42 28.46 17.50 13.81
CA ARG A 42 29.21 16.34 14.34
C ARG A 42 29.85 15.48 13.26
N ASP A 43 29.40 15.55 12.01
CA ASP A 43 30.05 14.86 10.89
C ASP A 43 31.50 15.33 10.70
N GLY A 44 31.82 16.57 11.10
CA GLY A 44 33.20 17.07 11.16
C GLY A 44 34.07 16.43 12.26
N ALA A 45 33.49 15.73 13.24
CA ALA A 45 34.16 15.19 14.43
C ALA A 45 34.24 13.65 14.46
N GLY A 46 33.79 12.94 13.42
CA GLY A 46 33.95 11.50 13.27
C GLY A 46 33.17 10.63 14.28
N ARG A 47 32.14 11.17 14.94
CA ARG A 47 31.23 10.36 15.77
C ARG A 47 30.06 9.87 14.91
N ALA A 48 29.84 8.56 14.90
CA ALA A 48 28.70 7.95 14.23
C ALA A 48 27.38 8.60 14.66
N LEU A 49 26.59 9.05 13.68
CA LEU A 49 25.26 9.60 13.91
C LEU A 49 24.34 8.49 14.46
N PRO A 50 23.44 8.81 15.40
CA PRO A 50 22.43 7.84 15.82
C PRO A 50 21.59 7.42 14.61
N GLY A 51 21.17 6.15 14.60
CA GLY A 51 20.19 5.65 13.64
C GLY A 51 18.98 6.57 13.50
N ARG A 52 18.42 6.64 12.29
CA ARG A 52 17.35 7.59 11.95
C ARG A 52 16.11 7.39 12.84
N CYS A 53 15.75 6.15 13.13
CA CYS A 53 14.65 5.83 14.03
C CYS A 53 14.87 6.40 15.45
N ALA A 54 16.07 6.24 16.01
CA ALA A 54 16.42 6.83 17.30
C ALA A 54 16.45 8.37 17.28
N ARG A 55 16.78 8.97 16.13
CA ARG A 55 16.74 10.42 15.94
C ARG A 55 15.31 10.95 15.94
N ASP A 56 14.38 10.27 15.27
CA ASP A 56 12.97 10.64 15.28
C ASP A 56 12.37 10.56 16.69
N VAL A 57 12.75 9.54 17.47
CA VAL A 57 12.37 9.42 18.89
C VAL A 57 12.91 10.59 19.72
N GLN A 58 14.14 11.07 19.45
CA GLN A 58 14.69 12.26 20.13
C GLN A 58 13.91 13.55 19.79
N ILE A 59 13.32 13.62 18.60
CA ILE A 59 12.43 14.72 18.21
C ILE A 59 11.12 14.62 18.98
N LEU A 60 10.51 13.43 19.05
CA LEU A 60 9.30 13.21 19.85
C LEU A 60 9.51 13.48 21.35
N ALA A 61 10.70 13.21 21.87
CA ALA A 61 11.07 13.46 23.26
C ALA A 61 11.36 14.95 23.54
N GLY A 62 11.25 15.82 22.53
CA GLY A 62 11.41 17.25 22.68
C GLY A 62 10.41 17.88 23.64
N PRO A 63 10.77 18.95 24.35
CA PRO A 63 9.84 19.66 25.24
C PRO A 63 8.57 20.08 24.50
N SER A 64 7.41 19.71 25.05
CA SER A 64 6.08 20.06 24.51
C SER A 64 5.77 19.51 23.11
N VAL A 65 6.56 18.55 22.60
CA VAL A 65 6.28 17.91 21.30
C VAL A 65 5.13 16.92 21.43
N LEU A 66 5.21 16.03 22.42
CA LEU A 66 4.26 14.95 22.66
C LEU A 66 3.61 15.08 24.05
N ALA A 67 2.28 15.03 24.07
CA ALA A 67 1.50 15.04 25.30
C ALA A 67 0.33 14.05 25.22
N ASP A 68 -0.18 13.62 26.37
CA ASP A 68 -1.40 12.83 26.43
C ASP A 68 -2.65 13.67 26.05
N ALA A 69 -3.82 13.03 26.01
CA ALA A 69 -5.09 13.70 25.72
C ALA A 69 -5.41 14.87 26.67
N ARG A 70 -4.86 14.89 27.89
CA ARG A 70 -5.06 15.93 28.92
C ARG A 70 -4.01 17.05 28.80
N GLY A 71 -3.01 16.89 27.94
CA GLY A 71 -1.92 17.84 27.74
C GLY A 71 -0.74 17.65 28.70
N ALA A 72 -0.68 16.54 29.45
CA ALA A 72 0.49 16.21 30.25
C ALA A 72 1.61 15.68 29.34
N PRO A 73 2.88 16.06 29.55
CA PRO A 73 4.00 15.52 28.76
C PRO A 73 4.02 14.00 28.79
N LEU A 74 4.23 13.40 27.63
CA LEU A 74 4.29 11.94 27.47
C LEU A 74 5.68 11.56 26.98
N ASP A 75 6.31 10.60 27.66
CA ASP A 75 7.63 10.09 27.28
C ASP A 75 7.50 9.06 26.13
N PRO A 76 8.05 9.33 24.94
CA PRO A 76 7.96 8.38 23.83
C PRO A 76 8.69 7.05 24.12
N LEU A 77 9.63 7.01 25.06
CA LEU A 77 10.34 5.77 25.41
C LEU A 77 9.42 4.69 25.98
N GLY A 78 8.35 5.10 26.67
CA GLY A 78 7.36 4.20 27.26
C GLY A 78 6.28 3.71 26.29
N LEU A 79 6.25 4.23 25.05
CA LEU A 79 5.22 3.85 24.08
C LEU A 79 5.49 2.45 23.51
N PRO A 80 4.42 1.68 23.20
CA PRO A 80 4.53 0.51 22.33
C PRO A 80 5.15 0.89 20.98
N LEU A 81 5.94 0.01 20.38
CA LEU A 81 6.53 0.26 19.07
C LEU A 81 5.51 0.65 17.98
N PRO A 82 4.36 -0.03 17.82
CA PRO A 82 3.38 0.35 16.80
C PRO A 82 2.92 1.81 16.89
N ASP A 83 2.68 2.28 18.11
CA ASP A 83 2.32 3.67 18.39
C ASP A 83 3.45 4.63 17.99
N ALA A 84 4.70 4.30 18.34
CA ALA A 84 5.86 5.12 18.01
C ALA A 84 6.11 5.18 16.49
N HIS A 85 5.91 4.08 15.76
CA HIS A 85 6.06 4.07 14.30
C HIS A 85 4.99 4.92 13.59
N VAL A 86 3.75 4.94 14.11
CA VAL A 86 2.72 5.88 13.62
C VAL A 86 3.17 7.33 13.83
N LEU A 87 3.71 7.67 15.00
CA LEU A 87 4.21 9.02 15.26
C LEU A 87 5.39 9.40 14.36
N ARG A 88 6.30 8.47 14.09
CA ARG A 88 7.41 8.66 13.14
C ARG A 88 6.89 8.91 11.72
N ALA A 89 5.93 8.10 11.25
CA ALA A 89 5.29 8.29 9.97
C ALA A 89 4.66 9.68 9.83
N LEU A 90 4.00 10.17 10.90
CA LEU A 90 3.41 11.51 10.92
C LEU A 90 4.46 12.64 10.88
N LEU A 91 5.60 12.47 11.56
CA LEU A 91 6.72 13.42 11.44
C LEU A 91 7.21 13.53 10.00
N ALA A 92 7.34 12.40 9.29
CA ALA A 92 7.75 12.36 7.89
C ALA A 92 6.67 12.93 6.96
N PHE A 93 5.39 12.57 7.17
CA PHE A 93 4.24 13.12 6.44
C PHE A 93 4.16 14.65 6.48
N ALA A 94 4.46 15.24 7.65
CA ALA A 94 4.47 16.68 7.89
C ALA A 94 5.78 17.38 7.46
N GLY A 95 6.77 16.61 6.96
CA GLY A 95 8.10 17.11 6.63
C GLY A 95 8.82 17.73 7.83
N VAL A 96 8.56 17.24 9.04
CA VAL A 96 9.33 17.61 10.25
C VAL A 96 10.65 16.87 10.26
N VAL A 97 10.64 15.60 9.84
CA VAL A 97 11.85 14.84 9.50
C VAL A 97 11.92 14.68 7.99
N PRO A 98 13.12 14.77 7.37
CA PRO A 98 13.26 14.54 5.95
C PRO A 98 13.07 13.06 5.63
N GLU A 99 12.29 12.77 4.60
CA GLU A 99 12.21 11.47 3.93
C GLU A 99 12.60 11.70 2.47
N GLU A 100 13.69 11.07 2.03
CA GLU A 100 14.11 11.17 0.64
C GLU A 100 13.16 10.36 -0.26
N PRO A 101 12.85 10.85 -1.46
CA PRO A 101 12.10 10.05 -2.43
C PRO A 101 12.82 8.73 -2.74
N GLY A 102 12.11 7.62 -2.60
CA GLY A 102 12.58 6.32 -3.07
C GLY A 102 12.33 6.19 -4.57
N ALA A 103 13.20 5.44 -5.25
CA ALA A 103 13.00 5.03 -6.64
C ALA A 103 12.28 3.69 -6.67
N TYR A 104 11.15 3.64 -7.37
CA TYR A 104 10.30 2.47 -7.50
C TYR A 104 9.98 2.19 -8.96
N SER A 105 9.39 1.03 -9.22
CA SER A 105 8.83 0.66 -10.51
C SER A 105 7.42 0.14 -10.30
N CYS A 106 6.51 0.49 -11.21
CA CYS A 106 5.14 0.03 -11.11
C CYS A 106 5.05 -1.49 -11.26
N GLU A 107 4.38 -2.16 -10.32
CA GLU A 107 4.27 -3.63 -10.30
C GLU A 107 3.53 -4.19 -11.52
N ASN A 108 2.61 -3.40 -12.10
CA ASN A 108 1.88 -3.77 -13.30
C ASN A 108 2.68 -3.54 -14.61
N CYS A 109 3.12 -2.30 -14.84
CA CYS A 109 3.68 -1.90 -16.14
C CYS A 109 5.21 -1.70 -16.17
N GLY A 110 5.88 -1.74 -15.01
CA GLY A 110 7.31 -1.48 -14.87
C GLY A 110 7.73 -0.02 -15.04
N ALA A 111 6.78 0.92 -15.20
CA ALA A 111 7.11 2.34 -15.34
C ALA A 111 7.79 2.85 -14.05
N PRO A 112 8.96 3.51 -14.14
CA PRO A 112 9.65 4.01 -12.98
C PRO A 112 8.92 5.23 -12.40
N PHE A 113 8.97 5.38 -11.08
CA PHE A 113 8.50 6.57 -10.38
C PHE A 113 9.32 6.85 -9.12
N GLU A 114 9.36 8.11 -8.71
CA GLU A 114 10.05 8.54 -7.49
C GLU A 114 9.04 9.25 -6.57
N VAL A 115 9.00 8.83 -5.31
CA VAL A 115 8.10 9.43 -4.32
C VAL A 115 8.61 9.20 -2.90
N ALA A 116 8.36 10.16 -2.00
CA ALA A 116 8.50 9.98 -0.57
C ALA A 116 7.17 9.37 -0.04
N PRO A 117 7.10 8.07 0.32
CA PRO A 117 5.85 7.39 0.67
C PRO A 117 5.07 8.06 1.79
N SER A 118 5.75 8.56 2.83
CA SER A 118 5.10 9.26 3.94
C SER A 118 4.33 10.50 3.47
N SER A 119 4.73 11.09 2.34
CA SER A 119 4.02 12.22 1.75
C SER A 119 2.66 11.83 1.13
N LEU A 120 2.39 10.55 0.94
CA LEU A 120 1.13 10.01 0.40
C LEU A 120 0.30 9.29 1.48
N LEU A 121 0.77 9.24 2.73
CA LEU A 121 0.08 8.57 3.82
C LEU A 121 -1.32 9.13 4.06
N GLU A 122 -2.30 8.24 4.14
CA GLU A 122 -3.67 8.58 4.55
C GLU A 122 -3.76 8.67 6.08
N ILE A 123 -3.80 9.90 6.59
CA ILE A 123 -3.79 10.15 8.05
C ILE A 123 -5.18 10.22 8.69
N GLY A 124 -6.24 10.23 7.87
CA GLY A 124 -7.64 10.35 8.30
C GLY A 124 -8.00 9.42 9.47
N PRO A 125 -7.76 8.10 9.36
CA PRO A 125 -8.11 7.14 10.40
C PRO A 125 -7.48 7.47 11.76
N PHE A 126 -6.20 7.89 11.76
CA PHE A 126 -5.49 8.28 12.98
C PHE A 126 -6.00 9.61 13.54
N THR A 127 -6.41 10.57 12.71
CA THR A 127 -6.90 11.88 13.18
C THR A 127 -8.33 11.85 13.69
N ASP A 128 -9.17 10.99 13.10
CA ASP A 128 -10.60 10.89 13.42
C ASP A 128 -10.91 9.77 14.42
N GLY A 129 -9.94 8.89 14.70
CA GLY A 129 -10.10 7.78 15.64
C GLY A 129 -10.85 6.58 15.06
N GLU A 130 -10.80 6.40 13.74
CA GLU A 130 -11.43 5.30 13.01
C GLU A 130 -10.44 4.13 12.86
N LEU A 131 -10.05 3.57 14.01
CA LEU A 131 -9.10 2.45 14.12
C LEU A 131 -9.82 1.17 14.60
N ASP A 132 -10.93 0.83 13.94
CA ASP A 132 -11.79 -0.30 14.27
C ASP A 132 -12.00 -1.27 13.09
N ASP A 133 -11.20 -1.17 12.03
CA ASP A 133 -11.25 -2.09 10.90
C ASP A 133 -10.76 -3.49 11.33
N PRO A 134 -11.55 -4.56 11.09
CA PRO A 134 -11.25 -5.90 11.59
C PRO A 134 -9.99 -6.53 10.99
N GLU A 135 -9.45 -5.94 9.91
CA GLU A 135 -8.26 -6.43 9.23
C GLU A 135 -7.08 -5.45 9.35
N LEU A 136 -7.31 -4.16 9.05
CA LEU A 136 -6.26 -3.14 9.04
C LEU A 136 -5.82 -2.73 10.45
N ASP A 137 -6.73 -2.80 11.43
CA ASP A 137 -6.47 -2.46 12.83
C ASP A 137 -6.35 -3.69 13.73
N ARG A 138 -6.37 -4.90 13.13
CA ARG A 138 -6.20 -6.14 13.87
C ARG A 138 -4.85 -6.12 14.61
N PRO A 139 -4.84 -6.25 15.95
CA PRO A 139 -3.61 -6.36 16.70
C PRO A 139 -2.83 -7.60 16.30
N PHE A 140 -1.50 -7.50 16.29
CA PHE A 140 -0.64 -8.66 16.09
C PHE A 140 -0.74 -9.63 17.28
N ASP A 141 -0.81 -10.93 16.99
CA ASP A 141 -0.93 -12.00 17.99
C ASP A 141 0.44 -12.28 18.65
N PHE A 142 0.82 -11.42 19.60
CA PHE A 142 2.04 -11.59 20.39
C PHE A 142 2.01 -12.85 21.26
N ASN A 143 3.19 -13.40 21.52
CA ASN A 143 3.41 -14.61 22.30
C ASN A 143 2.80 -15.90 21.70
N VAL A 144 2.24 -15.82 20.49
CA VAL A 144 1.81 -16.97 19.68
C VAL A 144 2.95 -17.40 18.74
N PRO A 145 3.15 -18.71 18.49
CA PRO A 145 4.09 -19.18 17.48
C PRO A 145 3.59 -18.92 16.05
N HIS A 146 4.37 -18.17 15.28
CA HIS A 146 4.14 -17.84 13.86
C HIS A 146 5.03 -18.71 12.97
N PRO A 147 4.54 -19.18 11.81
CA PRO A 147 5.34 -20.00 10.90
C PRO A 147 6.50 -19.19 10.30
N ILE A 148 7.65 -19.84 10.14
CA ILE A 148 8.80 -19.32 9.38
C ILE A 148 9.44 -20.46 8.57
N PRO A 149 10.19 -20.16 7.50
CA PRO A 149 11.05 -21.13 6.82
C PRO A 149 11.97 -21.86 7.79
N ALA A 150 12.47 -23.03 7.37
CA ALA A 150 13.31 -23.87 8.22
C ALA A 150 14.63 -23.18 8.55
N LEU A 151 14.87 -22.93 9.84
CA LEU A 151 16.08 -22.27 10.35
C LEU A 151 16.75 -23.15 11.39
N ARG A 152 18.08 -23.28 11.33
CA ARG A 152 18.85 -24.03 12.33
C ARG A 152 19.15 -23.15 13.53
N VAL A 153 18.69 -23.55 14.70
CA VAL A 153 18.92 -22.85 15.97
C VAL A 153 19.62 -23.79 16.94
N GLY A 154 20.91 -23.54 17.18
CA GLY A 154 21.78 -24.45 17.90
C GLY A 154 21.87 -25.83 17.21
N ARG A 155 21.29 -26.85 17.86
CA ARG A 155 21.28 -28.24 17.36
C ARG A 155 19.95 -28.66 16.73
N ALA A 156 18.93 -27.80 16.76
CA ALA A 156 17.59 -28.11 16.26
C ALA A 156 17.25 -27.29 15.01
N VAL A 157 16.29 -27.78 14.23
CA VAL A 157 15.64 -27.00 13.17
C VAL A 157 14.33 -26.47 13.73
N CYS A 158 14.09 -25.17 13.61
CA CYS A 158 12.83 -24.53 13.93
C CYS A 158 12.10 -24.09 12.66
N ARG A 159 10.78 -24.06 12.72
CA ARG A 159 9.88 -23.53 11.67
C ARG A 159 8.86 -22.56 12.25
N ARG A 160 9.14 -22.05 13.45
CA ARG A 160 8.25 -21.15 14.18
C ARG A 160 9.04 -20.10 14.93
N ALA A 161 8.60 -18.86 14.88
CA ALA A 161 9.09 -17.75 15.70
C ALA A 161 7.99 -17.27 16.64
N ARG A 162 8.37 -16.71 17.78
CA ARG A 162 7.44 -16.06 18.70
C ARG A 162 7.97 -14.69 19.06
N LEU A 163 7.17 -13.66 18.84
CA LEU A 163 7.49 -12.29 19.20
C LEU A 163 6.79 -11.89 20.51
N ALA A 164 7.41 -11.01 21.28
CA ALA A 164 6.84 -10.32 22.43
C ALA A 164 6.64 -8.84 22.09
N GLU A 165 5.71 -8.19 22.78
CA GLU A 165 5.58 -6.73 22.74
C GLU A 165 6.87 -6.04 23.18
N ARG A 166 7.11 -4.86 22.62
CA ARG A 166 8.28 -4.03 22.93
C ARG A 166 7.88 -2.58 23.02
N THR A 167 8.42 -1.89 24.02
CA THR A 167 8.41 -0.44 24.06
C THR A 167 9.58 0.13 23.25
N VAL A 168 9.54 1.43 22.98
CA VAL A 168 10.65 2.16 22.35
C VAL A 168 11.95 2.03 23.16
N GLU A 169 11.88 2.08 24.49
CA GLU A 169 13.05 1.89 25.36
C GLU A 169 13.70 0.52 25.15
N GLU A 170 12.89 -0.55 25.17
CA GLU A 170 13.36 -1.93 25.00
C GLU A 170 13.94 -2.17 23.59
N ALA A 171 13.41 -1.48 22.59
CA ALA A 171 13.82 -1.58 21.20
C ALA A 171 15.04 -0.71 20.83
N MET A 172 15.46 0.18 21.73
CA MET A 172 16.50 1.18 21.45
C MET A 172 17.83 0.62 20.90
N PRO A 173 18.31 -0.59 21.29
CA PRO A 173 19.48 -1.19 20.66
C PRO A 173 19.34 -1.39 19.15
N LEU A 174 18.13 -1.67 18.66
CA LEU A 174 17.81 -1.78 17.23
C LEU A 174 17.62 -0.39 16.60
N LEU A 175 16.85 0.50 17.23
CA LEU A 175 16.54 1.83 16.69
C LEU A 175 17.77 2.73 16.48
N ARG A 176 18.86 2.47 17.22
CA ARG A 176 20.12 3.22 17.13
C ARG A 176 21.06 2.75 16.02
N LEU A 177 20.76 1.62 15.38
CA LEU A 177 21.62 1.10 14.32
C LEU A 177 21.67 2.11 13.15
N PRO A 178 22.85 2.36 12.57
CA PRO A 178 22.95 3.16 11.38
C PRO A 178 22.26 2.44 10.21
N GLY A 179 21.60 3.20 9.32
CA GLY A 179 20.93 2.65 8.14
C GLY A 179 21.91 2.02 7.14
N ASP A 180 23.10 2.62 6.96
CA ASP A 180 23.99 2.29 5.85
C ASP A 180 25.10 1.29 6.21
N GLY A 181 24.82 0.34 7.11
CA GLY A 181 25.83 -0.55 7.69
C GLY A 181 25.44 -2.03 7.71
N VAL A 182 26.45 -2.90 7.72
CA VAL A 182 26.23 -4.34 7.92
C VAL A 182 25.58 -4.56 9.28
N LEU A 183 24.32 -5.00 9.25
CA LEU A 183 23.55 -5.34 10.45
C LEU A 183 24.24 -6.47 11.22
N ARG A 184 24.80 -6.14 12.38
CA ARG A 184 25.35 -7.14 13.30
C ARG A 184 24.27 -7.63 14.25
N ILE A 185 23.81 -8.87 14.06
CA ILE A 185 22.86 -9.51 14.97
C ILE A 185 23.56 -9.86 16.28
N THR A 186 23.16 -9.19 17.36
CA THR A 186 23.65 -9.44 18.73
C THR A 186 22.50 -9.88 19.62
N PRO A 187 22.76 -10.43 20.83
CA PRO A 187 21.70 -10.79 21.76
C PRO A 187 20.79 -9.61 22.10
N SER A 188 21.32 -8.39 22.18
CA SER A 188 20.52 -7.18 22.45
C SER A 188 19.65 -6.79 21.26
N VAL A 189 20.11 -6.98 20.02
CA VAL A 189 19.29 -6.76 18.82
C VAL A 189 18.14 -7.76 18.77
N VAL A 190 18.39 -9.04 19.06
CA VAL A 190 17.33 -10.07 19.14
C VAL A 190 16.25 -9.70 20.17
N VAL A 191 16.66 -9.25 21.36
CA VAL A 191 15.73 -8.80 22.39
C VAL A 191 14.96 -7.55 21.95
N ALA A 192 15.65 -6.59 21.30
CA ALA A 192 15.06 -5.35 20.78
C ALA A 192 14.04 -5.59 19.65
N MET A 193 14.30 -6.56 18.76
CA MET A 193 13.33 -7.05 17.77
C MET A 193 12.09 -7.67 18.44
N GLY A 194 12.25 -8.11 19.69
CA GLY A 194 11.21 -8.78 20.46
C GLY A 194 11.11 -10.27 20.19
N ILE A 195 12.14 -10.92 19.62
CA ILE A 195 12.13 -12.37 19.40
C ILE A 195 12.24 -13.09 20.75
N ALA A 196 11.11 -13.59 21.24
CA ALA A 196 11.01 -14.29 22.52
C ALA A 196 11.40 -15.78 22.41
N ALA A 197 11.22 -16.40 21.25
CA ALA A 197 11.68 -17.75 20.98
C ALA A 197 11.79 -18.05 19.47
N LEU A 198 12.70 -18.96 19.12
CA LEU A 198 12.71 -19.67 17.83
C LEU A 198 12.53 -21.17 18.11
N GLY A 199 11.37 -21.71 17.75
CA GLY A 199 10.92 -23.02 18.22
C GLY A 199 10.91 -23.10 19.75
N ASN A 200 11.74 -23.96 20.31
CA ASN A 200 11.89 -24.12 21.77
C ASN A 200 13.07 -23.33 22.37
N GLU A 201 13.94 -22.74 21.53
CA GLU A 201 15.09 -21.97 22.02
C GLU A 201 14.65 -20.56 22.46
N ARG A 202 15.14 -20.13 23.61
CA ARG A 202 14.80 -18.82 24.23
C ARG A 202 16.04 -17.99 24.58
N ARG A 203 17.23 -18.57 24.49
CA ARG A 203 18.48 -17.88 24.86
C ARG A 203 18.87 -16.94 23.72
N ALA A 204 18.81 -15.64 23.98
CA ALA A 204 19.15 -14.60 23.00
C ALA A 204 20.51 -14.80 22.31
N PRO A 205 21.60 -15.24 22.98
CA PRO A 205 22.86 -15.54 22.29
C PRO A 205 22.75 -16.61 21.21
N VAL A 206 22.02 -17.70 21.48
CA VAL A 206 21.86 -18.81 20.52
C VAL A 206 20.98 -18.38 19.35
N ILE A 207 19.96 -17.57 19.62
CA ILE A 207 19.10 -17.00 18.58
C ILE A 207 19.88 -16.02 17.71
N ALA A 208 20.72 -15.16 18.30
CA ALA A 208 21.53 -14.20 17.56
C ALA A 208 22.50 -14.91 16.61
N ASP A 209 23.20 -15.94 17.10
CA ASP A 209 24.10 -16.76 16.27
C ASP A 209 23.35 -17.43 15.11
N ALA A 210 22.14 -17.95 15.37
CA ALA A 210 21.32 -18.58 14.35
C ALA A 210 20.90 -17.59 13.25
N LEU A 211 20.43 -16.40 13.63
CA LEU A 211 20.00 -15.35 12.70
C LEU A 211 21.18 -14.77 11.92
N ALA A 212 22.36 -14.63 12.53
CA ALA A 212 23.57 -14.18 11.85
C ALA A 212 24.03 -15.12 10.71
N THR A 213 23.59 -16.38 10.75
CA THR A 213 23.89 -17.40 9.72
C THR A 213 22.64 -17.91 9.02
N ALA A 214 21.52 -17.20 9.15
CA ALA A 214 20.25 -17.61 8.56
C ALA A 214 20.34 -17.59 7.03
N PRO A 215 19.70 -18.54 6.33
CA PRO A 215 19.43 -18.40 4.91
C PRO A 215 18.61 -17.13 4.64
N ASP A 216 18.84 -16.48 3.50
CA ASP A 216 18.19 -15.21 3.13
C ASP A 216 16.65 -15.29 3.23
N GLU A 217 16.05 -16.40 2.79
CA GLU A 217 14.60 -16.64 2.89
C GLU A 217 14.10 -16.65 4.35
N ALA A 218 14.85 -17.31 5.25
CA ALA A 218 14.48 -17.36 6.66
C ALA A 218 14.69 -16.01 7.36
N TRP A 219 15.71 -15.26 6.96
CA TRP A 219 15.93 -13.90 7.45
C TRP A 219 14.83 -12.95 6.97
N ALA A 220 14.48 -12.98 5.68
CA ALA A 220 13.39 -12.20 5.09
C ALA A 220 12.07 -12.45 5.83
N ALA A 221 11.70 -13.71 6.06
CA ALA A 221 10.49 -14.04 6.81
C ALA A 221 10.50 -13.53 8.27
N ILE A 222 11.68 -13.45 8.92
CA ILE A 222 11.81 -12.86 10.25
C ILE A 222 11.62 -11.34 10.21
N VAL A 223 12.16 -10.67 9.17
CA VAL A 223 11.96 -9.23 8.95
C VAL A 223 10.50 -8.93 8.65
N ASP A 224 9.84 -9.72 7.81
CA ASP A 224 8.41 -9.55 7.51
C ASP A 224 7.54 -9.73 8.75
N LEU A 225 7.83 -10.76 9.55
CA LEU A 225 7.13 -10.98 10.82
C LEU A 225 7.38 -9.82 11.80
N TYR A 226 8.59 -9.25 11.82
CA TYR A 226 8.88 -8.04 12.61
C TYR A 226 8.07 -6.85 12.09
N HIS A 227 8.00 -6.62 10.77
CA HIS A 227 7.21 -5.54 10.20
C HIS A 227 5.72 -5.68 10.47
N GLU A 228 5.16 -6.88 10.28
CA GLU A 228 3.75 -7.15 10.62
C GLU A 228 3.44 -6.88 12.09
N ALA A 229 4.39 -7.18 12.98
CA ALA A 229 4.22 -6.97 14.41
C ALA A 229 4.41 -5.52 14.87
N ARG A 230 5.23 -4.72 14.17
CA ARG A 230 5.62 -3.37 14.62
C ARG A 230 5.02 -2.25 13.81
N TYR A 231 4.67 -2.48 12.55
CA TYR A 231 4.08 -1.48 11.66
C TYR A 231 2.62 -1.86 11.44
N PRO A 232 1.66 -1.08 12.01
CA PRO A 232 0.26 -1.29 11.71
C PRO A 232 0.01 -1.36 10.22
N LYS A 233 -0.93 -2.20 9.77
CA LYS A 233 -1.24 -2.36 8.34
C LYS A 233 -1.71 -1.07 7.67
N ARG A 234 -2.08 -0.05 8.43
CA ARG A 234 -2.38 1.31 7.94
C ARG A 234 -1.14 2.15 7.58
N LEU A 235 0.06 1.73 7.97
CA LEU A 235 1.30 2.42 7.66
C LEU A 235 1.83 2.04 6.26
N PHE A 236 1.00 2.34 5.27
CA PHE A 236 1.34 2.30 3.86
C PHE A 236 0.76 3.54 3.15
N ALA A 237 1.27 3.79 1.97
CA ALA A 237 0.74 4.81 1.08
C ALA A 237 0.43 4.21 -0.28
N VAL A 238 -0.60 4.75 -0.93
CA VAL A 238 -1.02 4.32 -2.26
C VAL A 238 -0.46 5.28 -3.30
N HIS A 239 0.40 4.77 -4.18
CA HIS A 239 0.82 5.49 -5.38
C HIS A 239 0.09 4.94 -6.62
N ARG A 240 -0.66 5.80 -7.32
CA ARG A 240 -1.26 5.44 -8.61
C ARG A 240 -0.31 5.76 -9.76
N CYS A 241 0.06 4.71 -10.49
CA CYS A 241 0.91 4.80 -11.65
C CYS A 241 0.26 5.69 -12.72
N GLN A 242 0.98 6.72 -13.17
CA GLN A 242 0.48 7.65 -14.19
C GLN A 242 0.42 7.02 -15.60
N ALA A 243 1.10 5.89 -15.82
CA ALA A 243 1.14 5.22 -17.12
C ALA A 243 0.00 4.23 -17.33
N CYS A 244 -0.36 3.45 -16.29
CA CYS A 244 -1.36 2.38 -16.41
C CYS A 244 -2.51 2.46 -15.39
N GLY A 245 -2.48 3.42 -14.44
CA GLY A 245 -3.50 3.54 -13.40
C GLY A 245 -3.32 2.62 -12.20
N ALA A 246 -2.40 1.64 -12.28
CA ALA A 246 -2.20 0.64 -11.24
C ALA A 246 -1.82 1.25 -9.89
N ARG A 247 -2.40 0.69 -8.83
CA ARG A 247 -2.08 0.95 -7.43
C ARG A 247 -0.74 0.28 -7.09
N ASN A 248 0.10 0.99 -6.35
CA ASN A 248 1.35 0.47 -5.80
C ASN A 248 1.36 0.85 -4.32
N ASP A 249 1.43 -0.15 -3.45
CA ASP A 249 1.40 0.04 -2.01
C ASP A 249 2.83 0.18 -1.48
N LEU A 250 3.12 1.31 -0.86
CA LEU A 250 4.45 1.68 -0.42
C LEU A 250 4.49 1.69 1.10
N ASP A 251 5.52 1.09 1.66
CA ASP A 251 5.77 1.10 3.11
C ASP A 251 5.97 2.52 3.64
N VAL A 252 5.33 2.84 4.77
CA VAL A 252 5.45 4.14 5.44
C VAL A 252 5.94 3.97 6.89
N PRO A 253 6.88 4.78 7.39
CA PRO A 253 7.86 5.52 6.58
C PRO A 253 8.70 4.56 5.72
N LEU A 254 9.32 5.10 4.67
CA LEU A 254 10.18 4.34 3.76
C LEU A 254 11.33 3.67 4.52
N GLU A 255 12.03 4.45 5.33
CA GLU A 255 13.16 3.95 6.12
C GLU A 255 12.66 3.26 7.41
N ARG A 256 12.91 1.95 7.49
CA ARG A 256 12.61 1.10 8.65
C ARG A 256 13.89 0.61 9.32
N GLU A 257 13.78 0.02 10.52
CA GLU A 257 14.98 -0.47 11.21
C GLU A 257 15.64 -1.66 10.51
N LEU A 258 14.84 -2.44 9.79
CA LEU A 258 15.26 -3.62 9.06
C LEU A 258 14.75 -3.45 7.64
N GLU A 259 15.64 -3.55 6.66
CA GLU A 259 15.24 -3.55 5.26
C GLU A 259 14.53 -4.86 4.95
N ARG A 260 13.36 -4.78 4.30
CA ARG A 260 12.82 -5.97 3.62
C ARG A 260 13.84 -6.37 2.56
N ALA A 261 13.98 -7.67 2.35
CA ALA A 261 14.63 -8.10 1.12
C ALA A 261 13.90 -7.41 -0.04
N ASP A 262 14.64 -6.85 -1.00
CA ASP A 262 14.03 -6.39 -2.24
C ASP A 262 13.05 -7.47 -2.68
N LEU A 263 11.79 -7.11 -2.91
CA LEU A 263 10.84 -7.95 -3.63
C LEU A 263 11.38 -8.05 -5.07
N ARG A 264 12.49 -8.78 -5.24
CA ARG A 264 13.04 -9.09 -6.54
C ARG A 264 11.94 -9.89 -7.20
N ALA A 265 11.32 -9.31 -8.22
CA ALA A 265 10.68 -10.11 -9.23
C ALA A 265 11.72 -11.16 -9.66
N PRO A 266 11.52 -12.46 -9.40
CA PRO A 266 12.44 -13.47 -9.86
C PRO A 266 12.26 -13.51 -11.38
N GLY A 267 13.05 -12.74 -12.13
CA GLY A 267 12.80 -12.57 -13.55
C GLY A 267 13.77 -11.69 -14.33
N GLU A 268 14.43 -10.69 -13.73
CA GLU A 268 15.29 -9.80 -14.54
C GLU A 268 16.69 -10.36 -14.82
N ASP A 269 17.15 -11.41 -14.12
CA ASP A 269 18.44 -12.07 -14.36
C ASP A 269 18.35 -13.51 -14.90
N ALA A 270 17.18 -13.96 -15.38
CA ALA A 270 17.06 -15.25 -16.05
C ALA A 270 17.32 -15.13 -17.57
N GLY A 271 18.50 -14.62 -17.92
CA GLY A 271 19.11 -15.00 -19.18
C GLY A 271 19.44 -16.49 -19.12
N ASP A 272 18.69 -17.29 -19.88
CA ASP A 272 19.00 -18.66 -20.32
C ASP A 272 20.30 -19.25 -19.76
N ARG A 273 20.21 -19.91 -18.59
CA ARG A 273 21.09 -21.01 -18.16
C ARG A 273 20.52 -21.69 -16.93
N ALA A 274 19.57 -22.61 -17.19
CA ALA A 274 19.17 -23.61 -16.22
C ALA A 274 20.39 -24.45 -15.79
N ALA A 275 20.78 -24.33 -14.52
CA ALA A 275 21.60 -25.35 -13.86
C ALA A 275 20.67 -26.51 -13.47
N PRO A 276 20.99 -27.77 -13.83
CA PRO A 276 20.13 -28.90 -13.51
C PRO A 276 20.43 -29.37 -12.09
N GLY A 277 19.44 -29.32 -11.19
CA GLY A 277 19.53 -30.07 -9.94
C GLY A 277 18.90 -29.42 -8.71
N ALA A 278 17.61 -29.09 -8.75
CA ALA A 278 16.81 -29.00 -7.54
C ALA A 278 15.39 -29.48 -7.86
N ALA A 279 15.05 -30.67 -7.37
CA ALA A 279 13.72 -31.24 -7.51
C ALA A 279 12.75 -30.47 -6.60
N ALA A 280 12.13 -29.42 -7.14
CA ALA A 280 10.93 -28.83 -6.58
C ALA A 280 9.73 -29.74 -6.85
N SER A 281 8.97 -30.01 -5.80
CA SER A 281 7.80 -30.88 -5.80
C SER A 281 6.64 -30.28 -6.61
N GLY A 282 6.23 -30.96 -7.67
CA GLY A 282 4.82 -31.20 -8.06
C GLY A 282 3.91 -30.05 -8.51
N ALA A 283 4.26 -28.78 -8.34
CA ALA A 283 3.47 -27.69 -8.91
C ALA A 283 3.63 -27.70 -10.44
N ALA A 284 2.54 -27.90 -11.17
CA ALA A 284 2.56 -27.77 -12.62
C ALA A 284 2.98 -26.34 -12.98
N ALA A 285 3.95 -26.19 -13.87
CA ALA A 285 4.35 -24.88 -14.35
C ALA A 285 3.14 -24.18 -15.00
N PHE A 286 2.99 -22.88 -14.76
CA PHE A 286 1.96 -22.06 -15.38
C PHE A 286 2.01 -22.21 -16.93
N PRO A 287 0.86 -22.36 -17.62
CA PRO A 287 0.85 -22.56 -19.07
C PRO A 287 1.51 -21.39 -19.81
N ASP A 288 2.20 -21.67 -20.91
CA ASP A 288 2.66 -20.61 -21.82
C ASP A 288 1.47 -19.92 -22.52
N LEU A 289 1.75 -18.83 -23.24
CA LEU A 289 0.70 -18.00 -23.84
C LEU A 289 -0.19 -18.79 -24.81
N ASP A 290 0.40 -19.64 -25.65
CA ASP A 290 -0.34 -20.43 -26.63
C ASP A 290 -1.25 -21.47 -25.94
N ALA A 291 -0.74 -22.15 -24.91
CA ALA A 291 -1.51 -23.10 -24.13
C ALA A 291 -2.62 -22.41 -23.32
N PHE A 292 -2.35 -21.23 -22.76
CA PHE A 292 -3.34 -20.42 -22.07
C PHE A 292 -4.43 -19.94 -23.03
N GLU A 293 -4.06 -19.43 -24.21
CA GLU A 293 -5.01 -19.02 -25.25
C GLU A 293 -5.92 -20.19 -25.68
N ALA A 294 -5.36 -21.38 -25.88
CA ALA A 294 -6.15 -22.56 -26.22
C ALA A 294 -7.18 -22.91 -25.12
N ARG A 295 -6.80 -22.80 -23.84
CA ARG A 295 -7.70 -23.02 -22.70
C ARG A 295 -8.81 -21.97 -22.64
N VAL A 296 -8.46 -20.69 -22.76
CA VAL A 296 -9.41 -19.57 -22.80
C VAL A 296 -10.41 -19.72 -23.93
N ARG A 297 -9.95 -20.04 -25.15
CA ARG A 297 -10.85 -20.24 -26.30
C ARG A 297 -11.80 -21.43 -26.10
N ALA A 298 -11.29 -22.54 -25.56
CA ALA A 298 -12.11 -23.71 -25.27
C ALA A 298 -13.16 -23.44 -24.17
N ALA A 299 -12.80 -22.66 -23.14
CA ALA A 299 -13.74 -22.23 -22.11
C ALA A 299 -14.82 -21.30 -22.68
N ALA A 300 -14.42 -20.27 -23.44
CA ALA A 300 -15.33 -19.34 -24.07
C ALA A 300 -16.34 -20.01 -25.01
N GLU A 301 -15.91 -20.96 -25.84
CA GLU A 301 -16.82 -21.68 -26.74
C GLU A 301 -17.94 -22.38 -25.96
N ARG A 302 -17.61 -23.03 -24.84
CA ARG A 302 -18.59 -23.69 -23.97
C ARG A 302 -19.52 -22.66 -23.32
N ILE A 303 -18.97 -21.62 -22.71
CA ILE A 303 -19.74 -20.60 -21.98
C ILE A 303 -20.68 -19.84 -22.93
N TYR A 304 -20.18 -19.39 -24.09
CA TYR A 304 -21.00 -18.68 -25.07
C TYR A 304 -22.17 -19.54 -25.56
N LYS A 305 -21.92 -20.83 -25.79
CA LYS A 305 -22.96 -21.78 -26.15
C LYS A 305 -23.99 -21.96 -25.04
N ASP A 306 -23.54 -22.14 -23.80
CA ASP A 306 -24.40 -22.40 -22.64
C ASP A 306 -25.23 -21.16 -22.25
N ARG A 307 -24.65 -19.96 -22.38
CA ARG A 307 -25.31 -18.66 -22.15
C ARG A 307 -26.13 -18.17 -23.35
N GLY A 308 -26.00 -18.81 -24.51
CA GLY A 308 -26.71 -18.45 -25.74
C GLY A 308 -26.23 -17.14 -26.39
N VAL A 309 -24.98 -16.76 -26.13
CA VAL A 309 -24.37 -15.49 -26.56
C VAL A 309 -23.58 -15.67 -27.85
N ARG A 310 -23.59 -14.64 -28.71
CA ARG A 310 -22.90 -14.60 -30.01
C ARG A 310 -22.44 -13.18 -30.31
N ASN A 311 -21.51 -13.03 -31.25
CA ASN A 311 -21.02 -11.74 -31.75
C ASN A 311 -20.28 -10.90 -30.69
N ILE A 312 -19.56 -11.56 -29.80
CA ILE A 312 -18.56 -10.93 -28.93
C ILE A 312 -17.19 -11.38 -29.39
N ASP A 313 -16.31 -10.43 -29.64
CA ASP A 313 -14.92 -10.72 -29.96
C ASP A 313 -14.15 -11.09 -28.69
N LEU A 314 -13.30 -12.12 -28.75
CA LEU A 314 -12.48 -12.56 -27.63
C LEU A 314 -11.00 -12.32 -27.92
N PHE A 315 -10.37 -11.53 -27.07
CA PHE A 315 -8.95 -11.21 -27.14
C PHE A 315 -8.19 -11.78 -25.93
N ILE A 316 -7.03 -12.37 -26.18
CA ILE A 316 -6.09 -12.76 -25.14
C ILE A 316 -4.93 -11.78 -25.23
N ASP A 317 -4.73 -10.99 -24.20
CA ASP A 317 -3.75 -9.92 -24.18
C ASP A 317 -2.55 -10.30 -23.28
N ALA A 318 -1.36 -10.27 -23.88
CA ALA A 318 -0.09 -10.52 -23.18
C ALA A 318 0.63 -9.22 -22.77
N GLY A 319 0.03 -8.06 -23.08
CA GLY A 319 0.49 -6.73 -22.74
C GLY A 319 0.25 -6.37 -21.26
N VAL A 320 0.31 -5.08 -20.97
CA VAL A 320 0.01 -4.54 -19.64
C VAL A 320 -1.50 -4.61 -19.41
N PRO A 321 -2.00 -5.32 -18.39
CA PRO A 321 -3.42 -5.37 -18.10
C PRO A 321 -3.98 -3.99 -17.75
N ALA A 322 -5.24 -3.79 -18.14
CA ALA A 322 -6.03 -2.66 -17.65
C ALA A 322 -6.22 -2.78 -16.13
N CYS A 323 -6.49 -1.66 -15.48
CA CYS A 323 -6.80 -1.62 -14.06
C CYS A 323 -8.23 -1.12 -13.85
N ASP A 324 -8.85 -1.58 -12.77
CA ASP A 324 -10.11 -1.03 -12.29
C ASP A 324 -9.93 0.39 -11.69
N ASP A 325 -11.04 0.97 -11.22
CA ASP A 325 -11.02 2.26 -10.53
C ASP A 325 -10.27 2.21 -9.19
N GLY A 326 -10.09 1.03 -8.59
CA GLY A 326 -9.23 0.77 -7.43
C GLY A 326 -7.73 0.82 -7.75
N GLY A 327 -7.36 0.66 -9.02
CA GLY A 327 -5.99 0.48 -9.50
C GLY A 327 -5.52 -0.97 -9.47
N GLU A 328 -6.42 -1.94 -9.30
CA GLU A 328 -6.12 -3.37 -9.33
C GLU A 328 -6.08 -3.87 -10.79
N PRO A 329 -5.02 -4.58 -11.21
CA PRO A 329 -4.95 -5.19 -12.54
C PRO A 329 -6.08 -6.21 -12.77
N LEU A 330 -6.78 -6.08 -13.89
CA LEU A 330 -7.91 -6.94 -14.23
C LEU A 330 -7.46 -8.31 -14.76
N LEU A 331 -8.21 -9.36 -14.43
CA LEU A 331 -8.08 -10.70 -15.05
C LEU A 331 -8.76 -10.72 -16.43
N GLY A 332 -9.93 -10.11 -16.52
CA GLY A 332 -10.67 -9.90 -17.76
C GLY A 332 -11.38 -8.56 -17.76
N CYS A 333 -11.86 -8.14 -18.92
CA CYS A 333 -12.79 -7.02 -19.00
C CYS A 333 -13.70 -7.14 -20.23
N TYR A 334 -14.95 -6.75 -20.05
CA TYR A 334 -15.91 -6.53 -21.11
C TYR A 334 -15.90 -5.06 -21.55
N THR A 335 -15.85 -4.83 -22.87
CA THR A 335 -16.06 -3.49 -23.45
C THR A 335 -17.26 -3.53 -24.38
N PRO A 336 -18.28 -2.67 -24.15
CA PRO A 336 -19.44 -2.62 -25.01
C PRO A 336 -19.09 -2.14 -26.41
N GLY A 337 -19.77 -2.69 -27.42
CA GLY A 337 -19.61 -2.26 -28.80
C GLY A 337 -20.06 -0.83 -28.98
N THR A 338 -19.33 -0.04 -29.76
CA THR A 338 -19.72 1.34 -30.06
C THR A 338 -20.60 1.39 -31.30
N PRO A 339 -21.66 2.22 -31.32
CA PRO A 339 -22.37 2.50 -32.55
C PRO A 339 -21.39 3.05 -33.59
N ALA A 340 -21.74 2.88 -34.86
CA ALA A 340 -20.96 3.40 -35.97
C ALA A 340 -20.68 4.90 -35.75
N ASP A 341 -19.40 5.27 -35.72
CA ASP A 341 -18.95 6.65 -35.63
C ASP A 341 -19.21 7.40 -36.95
N GLU A 342 -18.73 8.64 -37.08
CA GLU A 342 -18.86 9.43 -38.32
C GLU A 342 -18.25 8.72 -39.55
N LEU A 343 -17.33 7.76 -39.33
CA LEU A 343 -16.70 6.95 -40.38
C LEU A 343 -17.52 5.68 -40.72
N GLY A 344 -18.60 5.41 -39.99
CA GLY A 344 -19.53 4.32 -40.28
C GLY A 344 -19.07 2.94 -39.80
N ILE A 345 -18.03 2.86 -38.97
CA ILE A 345 -17.44 1.58 -38.55
C ILE A 345 -17.90 1.26 -37.13
N ALA A 346 -18.92 0.41 -37.00
CA ALA A 346 -19.30 -0.14 -35.70
C ALA A 346 -18.23 -1.10 -35.19
N ARG A 347 -17.92 -1.03 -33.89
CA ARG A 347 -17.06 -2.01 -33.23
C ARG A 347 -17.94 -3.03 -32.51
N PRO A 348 -17.73 -4.34 -32.72
CA PRO A 348 -18.43 -5.34 -31.95
C PRO A 348 -18.04 -5.23 -30.47
N PRO A 349 -18.90 -5.69 -29.55
CA PRO A 349 -18.51 -5.86 -28.16
C PRO A 349 -17.32 -6.81 -28.05
N GLU A 350 -16.43 -6.56 -27.09
CA GLU A 350 -15.23 -7.37 -26.86
C GLU A 350 -15.14 -7.85 -25.41
N ILE A 351 -14.60 -9.05 -25.23
CA ILE A 351 -14.08 -9.56 -23.96
C ILE A 351 -12.58 -9.72 -24.13
N ARG A 352 -11.81 -9.19 -23.20
CA ARG A 352 -10.36 -9.30 -23.16
C ARG A 352 -9.94 -10.07 -21.91
N ILE A 353 -9.03 -11.01 -22.05
CA ILE A 353 -8.45 -11.79 -20.94
C ILE A 353 -6.95 -11.50 -20.87
N PHE A 354 -6.44 -11.16 -19.68
CA PHE A 354 -5.08 -10.69 -19.49
C PHE A 354 -4.15 -11.78 -18.95
N TYR A 355 -3.32 -12.34 -19.83
CA TYR A 355 -2.39 -13.42 -19.49
C TYR A 355 -1.44 -13.08 -18.34
N ARG A 356 -0.97 -11.82 -18.29
CA ARG A 356 -0.01 -11.38 -17.26
C ARG A 356 -0.62 -11.41 -15.86
N THR A 357 -1.87 -11.01 -15.70
CA THR A 357 -2.57 -10.99 -14.42
C THR A 357 -2.73 -12.41 -13.90
N PHE A 358 -3.26 -13.33 -14.71
CA PHE A 358 -3.37 -14.75 -14.34
C PHE A 358 -2.04 -15.36 -13.89
N ARG A 359 -0.95 -15.02 -14.59
CA ARG A 359 0.39 -15.50 -14.25
C ARG A 359 0.90 -14.90 -12.93
N ALA A 360 0.58 -13.65 -12.64
CA ALA A 360 0.93 -12.99 -11.40
C ALA A 360 0.20 -13.63 -10.22
N GLU A 361 -1.13 -13.79 -10.33
CA GLU A 361 -1.97 -14.46 -9.32
C GLU A 361 -1.51 -15.89 -9.05
N ALA A 362 -1.29 -16.69 -10.10
CA ALA A 362 -0.83 -18.07 -9.94
C ALA A 362 0.57 -18.20 -9.29
N ARG A 363 1.38 -17.15 -9.32
CA ARG A 363 2.67 -17.09 -8.64
C ARG A 363 2.50 -16.73 -7.17
N GLU A 364 1.51 -15.89 -6.86
CA GLU A 364 1.26 -15.36 -5.52
C GLU A 364 0.42 -16.33 -4.67
N ASP A 365 -0.53 -17.03 -5.28
CA ASP A 365 -1.31 -18.09 -4.64
C ASP A 365 -1.00 -19.47 -5.24
N PRO A 366 -0.28 -20.36 -4.51
CA PRO A 366 -0.06 -21.75 -4.92
C PRO A 366 -1.34 -22.58 -5.09
N GLY A 367 -2.48 -22.12 -4.55
CA GLY A 367 -3.79 -22.72 -4.68
C GLY A 367 -4.60 -22.25 -5.90
N PHE A 368 -4.09 -21.28 -6.67
CA PHE A 368 -4.78 -20.68 -7.80
C PHE A 368 -5.03 -21.70 -8.93
N ASP A 369 -6.30 -22.04 -9.16
CA ASP A 369 -6.71 -22.95 -10.22
C ASP A 369 -6.96 -22.18 -11.52
N VAL A 370 -5.91 -22.05 -12.34
CA VAL A 370 -5.93 -21.30 -13.60
C VAL A 370 -7.12 -21.68 -14.50
N ASP A 371 -7.50 -22.96 -14.56
CA ASP A 371 -8.58 -23.41 -15.45
C ASP A 371 -9.96 -23.01 -14.89
N ALA A 372 -10.14 -23.07 -13.56
CA ALA A 372 -11.35 -22.59 -12.91
C ALA A 372 -11.50 -21.07 -13.06
N GLU A 373 -10.42 -20.33 -12.83
CA GLU A 373 -10.37 -18.86 -12.90
C GLU A 373 -10.63 -18.34 -14.32
N ILE A 374 -10.14 -19.02 -15.35
CA ILE A 374 -10.48 -18.71 -16.75
C ILE A 374 -11.99 -18.83 -16.97
N VAL A 375 -12.60 -19.90 -16.46
CA VAL A 375 -14.04 -20.15 -16.63
C VAL A 375 -14.86 -19.09 -15.91
N GLU A 376 -14.51 -18.80 -14.65
CA GLU A 376 -15.17 -17.78 -13.84
C GLU A 376 -15.06 -16.40 -14.50
N THR A 377 -13.86 -16.00 -14.91
CA THR A 377 -13.63 -14.69 -15.55
C THR A 377 -14.47 -14.55 -16.82
N ILE A 378 -14.44 -15.52 -17.74
CA ILE A 378 -15.20 -15.40 -19.00
C ILE A 378 -16.71 -15.38 -18.74
N ASP A 379 -17.21 -16.19 -17.81
CA ASP A 379 -18.63 -16.21 -17.47
C ASP A 379 -19.08 -14.88 -16.84
N HIS A 380 -18.22 -14.30 -15.99
CA HIS A 380 -18.42 -12.97 -15.40
C HIS A 380 -18.52 -11.87 -16.49
N GLU A 381 -17.57 -11.82 -17.44
CA GLU A 381 -17.61 -10.82 -18.52
C GLU A 381 -18.81 -10.99 -19.46
N VAL A 382 -19.26 -12.24 -19.66
CA VAL A 382 -20.49 -12.51 -20.42
C VAL A 382 -21.73 -12.03 -19.67
N ILE A 383 -21.75 -12.10 -18.35
CA ILE A 383 -22.83 -11.57 -17.52
C ILE A 383 -22.91 -10.05 -17.67
N HIS A 384 -21.78 -9.32 -17.60
CA HIS A 384 -21.73 -7.88 -17.91
C HIS A 384 -22.30 -7.56 -19.29
N HIS A 385 -21.91 -8.33 -20.32
CA HIS A 385 -22.45 -8.15 -21.66
C HIS A 385 -23.98 -8.28 -21.70
N LEU A 386 -24.52 -9.33 -21.09
CA LEU A 386 -25.97 -9.59 -21.04
C LEU A 386 -26.72 -8.49 -20.29
N HIS A 387 -26.14 -7.99 -19.21
CA HIS A 387 -26.70 -6.89 -18.43
C HIS A 387 -26.65 -5.55 -19.18
N HIS A 388 -25.55 -5.27 -19.87
CA HIS A 388 -25.44 -4.12 -20.76
C HIS A 388 -26.54 -4.15 -21.84
N LEU A 389 -26.80 -5.30 -22.46
CA LEU A 389 -27.91 -5.45 -23.42
C LEU A 389 -29.29 -5.25 -22.79
N ALA A 390 -29.44 -5.54 -21.49
CA ALA A 390 -30.66 -5.27 -20.73
C ALA A 390 -30.81 -3.79 -20.32
N GLY A 391 -29.77 -2.96 -20.51
CA GLY A 391 -29.77 -1.53 -20.21
C GLY A 391 -29.43 -1.18 -18.75
N SER A 392 -28.95 -2.14 -17.96
CA SER A 392 -28.51 -1.92 -16.58
C SER A 392 -27.54 -3.03 -16.18
N ASP A 393 -26.41 -2.65 -15.59
CA ASP A 393 -25.37 -3.56 -15.10
C ASP A 393 -25.23 -3.52 -13.58
N PRO A 394 -26.02 -4.34 -12.86
CA PRO A 394 -25.94 -4.39 -11.40
C PRO A 394 -24.63 -4.99 -10.89
N VAL A 395 -23.90 -5.76 -11.72
CA VAL A 395 -22.62 -6.34 -11.33
C VAL A 395 -21.56 -5.23 -11.27
N ASP A 396 -21.52 -4.37 -12.28
CA ASP A 396 -20.67 -3.17 -12.30
C ASP A 396 -20.97 -2.23 -11.10
N ASP A 397 -22.25 -2.06 -10.74
CA ASP A 397 -22.64 -1.30 -9.54
C ASP A 397 -22.12 -1.95 -8.24
N GLU A 398 -22.15 -3.29 -8.14
CA GLU A 398 -21.65 -4.04 -6.98
C GLU A 398 -20.13 -3.95 -6.83
N GLU A 399 -19.39 -4.01 -7.95
CA GLU A 399 -17.94 -3.85 -8.01
C GLU A 399 -17.50 -2.44 -7.62
N HIS A 400 -18.12 -1.41 -8.20
CA HIS A 400 -17.87 -0.03 -7.80
C HIS A 400 -18.14 0.18 -6.31
N ALA A 401 -19.23 -0.38 -5.78
CA ALA A 401 -19.52 -0.31 -4.35
C ALA A 401 -18.47 -1.04 -3.49
N GLN A 402 -17.84 -2.10 -3.99
CA GLN A 402 -16.73 -2.78 -3.31
C GLN A 402 -15.48 -1.92 -3.27
N ILE A 403 -15.11 -1.31 -4.40
CA ILE A 403 -13.97 -0.37 -4.49
C ILE A 403 -14.20 0.80 -3.53
N GLU A 404 -15.40 1.38 -3.50
CA GLU A 404 -15.75 2.45 -2.56
C GLU A 404 -15.63 1.99 -1.10
N ARG A 405 -16.13 0.80 -0.76
CA ARG A 405 -15.98 0.24 0.61
C ARG A 405 -14.52 0.11 0.99
N GLU A 406 -13.68 -0.41 0.10
CA GLU A 406 -12.25 -0.59 0.37
C GLU A 406 -11.51 0.75 0.48
N GLN A 407 -11.86 1.74 -0.33
CA GLN A 407 -11.37 3.11 -0.17
C GLN A 407 -11.79 3.72 1.16
N LEU A 408 -13.04 3.53 1.60
CA LEU A 408 -13.53 4.01 2.89
C LEU A 408 -12.78 3.36 4.07
N ARG A 409 -12.50 2.06 4.01
CA ARG A 409 -11.70 1.35 5.04
C ARG A 409 -10.30 1.97 5.19
N ARG A 410 -9.68 2.37 4.08
CA ARG A 410 -8.33 2.96 4.04
C ARG A 410 -8.30 4.42 4.49
N VAL A 411 -9.15 5.27 3.90
CA VAL A 411 -9.16 6.72 4.09
C VAL A 411 -9.87 7.14 5.37
N GLY A 412 -10.85 6.34 5.81
CA GLY A 412 -11.79 6.69 6.87
C GLY A 412 -13.04 7.41 6.34
N GLN A 413 -14.17 7.15 6.99
CA GLN A 413 -15.49 7.70 6.69
C GLN A 413 -15.51 9.22 6.86
N ALA A 414 -14.94 9.75 7.94
CA ALA A 414 -14.93 11.18 8.21
C ALA A 414 -14.13 11.96 7.15
N GLU A 415 -12.95 11.45 6.75
CA GLU A 415 -12.14 12.08 5.70
C GLU A 415 -12.79 11.95 4.33
N ALA A 416 -13.34 10.79 3.98
CA ALA A 416 -14.09 10.62 2.74
C ALA A 416 -15.28 11.61 2.67
N ALA A 417 -16.04 11.77 3.75
CA ALA A 417 -17.11 12.77 3.82
C ALA A 417 -16.60 14.21 3.72
N ARG A 418 -15.39 14.52 4.21
CA ARG A 418 -14.75 15.83 4.01
C ARG A 418 -14.31 16.04 2.56
N ARG A 419 -13.83 15.00 1.86
CA ARG A 419 -13.46 15.06 0.44
C ARG A 419 -14.69 15.23 -0.45
N ALA A 420 -15.74 14.44 -0.23
CA ALA A 420 -17.00 14.55 -0.96
C ALA A 420 -17.62 15.95 -0.84
N ARG A 421 -17.64 16.51 0.39
CA ARG A 421 -18.11 17.90 0.61
C ARG A 421 -17.26 18.94 -0.13
N ARG A 422 -15.93 18.78 -0.13
CA ARG A 422 -15.01 19.68 -0.87
C ARG A 422 -15.22 19.57 -2.38
N GLY A 423 -15.41 18.36 -2.90
CA GLY A 423 -15.74 18.09 -4.31
C GLY A 423 -17.04 18.78 -4.71
N ALA A 424 -18.14 18.53 -3.99
CA ALA A 424 -19.43 19.15 -4.27
C ALA A 424 -19.39 20.69 -4.26
N LEU A 425 -18.62 21.29 -3.34
CA LEU A 425 -18.42 22.73 -3.31
C LEU A 425 -17.60 23.24 -4.51
N SER A 426 -16.58 22.48 -4.94
CA SER A 426 -15.81 22.79 -6.14
C SER A 426 -16.66 22.71 -7.40
N ASP A 427 -17.52 21.70 -7.51
CA ASP A 427 -18.42 21.52 -8.65
C ASP A 427 -19.47 22.63 -8.71
N LEU A 428 -20.03 23.02 -7.55
CA LEU A 428 -20.93 24.16 -7.47
C LEU A 428 -20.24 25.47 -7.89
N ALA A 429 -19.00 25.70 -7.41
CA ALA A 429 -18.23 26.87 -7.80
C ALA A 429 -17.89 26.86 -9.29
N GLY A 430 -17.56 25.70 -9.86
CA GLY A 430 -17.33 25.49 -11.29
C GLY A 430 -18.59 25.78 -12.11
N PHE A 431 -19.73 25.21 -11.70
CA PHE A 431 -21.03 25.45 -12.32
C PHE A 431 -21.40 26.93 -12.30
N LEU A 432 -21.26 27.61 -11.16
CA LEU A 432 -21.52 29.05 -11.05
C LEU A 432 -20.57 29.84 -11.94
N ARG A 433 -19.28 29.48 -11.99
CA ARG A 433 -18.29 30.14 -12.86
C ARG A 433 -18.61 29.99 -14.34
N VAL A 434 -19.14 28.84 -14.75
CA VAL A 434 -19.52 28.58 -16.16
C VAL A 434 -20.86 29.22 -16.51
N THR A 435 -21.84 29.20 -15.61
CA THR A 435 -23.21 29.64 -15.91
C THR A 435 -23.46 31.13 -15.65
N TRP A 436 -22.70 31.80 -14.78
CA TRP A 436 -22.93 33.22 -14.47
C TRP A 436 -22.93 34.16 -15.70
N PRO A 437 -22.11 33.97 -16.76
CA PRO A 437 -22.18 34.83 -17.94
C PRO A 437 -23.52 34.67 -18.67
N ALA A 438 -24.07 33.45 -18.72
CA ALA A 438 -25.38 33.20 -19.33
C ALA A 438 -26.51 33.87 -18.53
N TRP A 439 -26.46 33.79 -17.18
CA TRP A 439 -27.39 34.52 -16.32
C TRP A 439 -27.28 36.04 -16.50
N LEU A 440 -26.07 36.57 -16.64
CA LEU A 440 -25.84 37.99 -16.92
C LEU A 440 -26.43 38.41 -18.27
N ILE A 441 -26.20 37.62 -19.33
CA ILE A 441 -26.76 37.87 -20.67
C ILE A 441 -28.29 37.84 -20.61
N ALA A 442 -28.88 36.84 -19.94
CA ALA A 442 -30.33 36.73 -19.78
C ALA A 442 -30.90 37.92 -18.99
N ALA A 443 -30.22 38.37 -17.93
CA ALA A 443 -30.62 39.53 -17.14
C ALA A 443 -30.57 40.83 -17.97
N ILE A 444 -29.49 41.04 -18.75
CA ILE A 444 -29.36 42.18 -19.67
C ILE A 444 -30.45 42.12 -20.74
N GLY A 445 -30.68 40.96 -21.36
CA GLY A 445 -31.72 40.77 -22.36
C GLY A 445 -33.12 41.07 -21.81
N THR A 446 -33.42 40.60 -20.60
CA THR A 446 -34.69 40.88 -19.92
C THR A 446 -34.85 42.36 -19.62
N ALA A 447 -33.78 43.02 -19.14
CA ALA A 447 -33.81 44.46 -18.84
C ALA A 447 -34.03 45.30 -20.11
N LEU A 448 -33.36 44.94 -21.21
CA LEU A 448 -33.55 45.61 -22.52
C LEU A 448 -34.98 45.43 -23.03
N ALA A 449 -35.51 44.20 -22.99
CA ALA A 449 -36.88 43.92 -23.41
C ALA A 449 -37.93 44.68 -22.57
N TRP A 450 -37.71 44.80 -21.26
CA TRP A 450 -38.57 45.60 -20.38
C TRP A 450 -38.56 47.08 -20.76
N CYS A 451 -37.37 47.65 -21.06
CA CYS A 451 -37.24 49.05 -21.47
C CYS A 451 -37.90 49.33 -22.83
N GLU A 452 -37.95 48.37 -23.75
CA GLU A 452 -38.60 48.52 -25.06
C GLU A 452 -40.13 48.36 -24.99
N GLY A 453 -40.63 47.46 -24.14
CA GLY A 453 -42.08 47.20 -23.97
C GLY A 453 -42.82 48.19 -23.05
N GLY A 454 -42.10 49.07 -22.35
CA GLY A 454 -42.66 50.11 -21.47
C GLY A 454 -42.98 51.45 -22.15
N ARG A 455 -43.09 51.49 -23.49
CA ARG A 455 -43.51 52.67 -24.26
C ARG A 455 -44.96 52.60 -24.69
#